data_AF-A0AAW0IQC1-F1
#
_entry.id   AF-A0AAW0IQC1-F1
#
_cell.length_a   1.000
_cell.length_b   1.000
_cell.length_c   1.000
_cell.angle_alpha   90.00
_cell.angle_beta   90.00
_cell.angle_gamma   90.00
#
_symmetry.space_group_name_H-M   'P 1'
#
loop_
_entity.id
_entity.type
_entity.pdbx_description
1 polymer ?
#
loop_
_entity_poly.entity_id
_entity_poly.type
_entity_poly.pdbx_seq_one_letter_code
_entity_poly.pdbx_strand_id
1 'polypeptide(L)'
;MVAIFLYLSLTLLIFLVAIKLIVKIRTTRRKHLPLSPPSLPIIGHLHIIKKPLHRTFHALSQKYGQIFSLKFGSQLVVIVSSPSAVEECFTKNDIVLANRPPFLLGKHPGYNNTTLSQSSYGDHWRNLRRISTLEIFSNNRLNMFSGIRRDEMKHLLQNLSRNSCLGFAKVELQSILLEMTFNSIMRMVAGKRYYKYGEDVKDKEEARQFRQIIKEITRLGGASNPAEFVPILRWMDYKGLEKKLKSLSKRTDELLQALIDEQRHKEEEGNTMIDHMLSLQKSQPDYYTDQLIKGLILVSALNSASCLIEKTRVTTKEVDIDEGSGITMPKAMPLEAMCKAHPIMHKLLSKSMDDV
;
A
#
# COMPACT_ATOMS: atom_id res chain seq x y z
N MET A 1 25.72 -52.97 1.86
CA MET A 1 25.77 -51.81 0.94
C MET A 1 24.82 -51.94 -0.25
N VAL A 2 24.84 -53.04 -1.00
CA VAL A 2 23.98 -53.22 -2.20
C VAL A 2 22.49 -53.08 -1.89
N ALA A 3 21.99 -53.68 -0.81
CA ALA A 3 20.58 -53.58 -0.41
C ALA A 3 20.14 -52.14 -0.07
N ILE A 4 21.03 -51.33 0.55
CA ILE A 4 20.76 -49.92 0.87
C ILE A 4 20.68 -49.11 -0.42
N PHE A 5 21.59 -49.35 -1.37
CA PHE A 5 21.59 -48.68 -2.67
C PHE A 5 20.32 -49.00 -3.48
N LEU A 6 19.88 -50.26 -3.46
CA LEU A 6 18.64 -50.69 -4.10
C LEU A 6 17.42 -50.01 -3.46
N TYR A 7 17.35 -49.95 -2.13
CA TYR A 7 16.25 -49.26 -1.43
C TYR A 7 16.21 -47.76 -1.73
N LEU A 8 17.36 -47.08 -1.73
CA LEU A 8 17.46 -45.66 -2.11
C LEU A 8 17.08 -45.42 -3.59
N SER A 9 17.49 -46.31 -4.49
CA SER A 9 17.11 -46.20 -5.91
C SER A 9 15.61 -46.40 -6.13
N LEU A 10 14.99 -47.35 -5.42
CA LEU A 10 13.57 -47.66 -5.53
C LEU A 10 12.72 -46.54 -4.94
N THR A 11 13.10 -46.01 -3.78
CA THR A 11 12.44 -44.84 -3.17
C THR A 11 12.53 -43.59 -4.04
N LEU A 12 13.69 -43.33 -4.67
CA LEU A 12 13.85 -42.26 -5.64
C LEU A 12 12.97 -42.47 -6.88
N LEU A 13 12.90 -43.69 -7.41
CA LEU A 13 12.06 -44.02 -8.57
C LEU A 13 10.57 -43.82 -8.26
N ILE A 14 10.10 -44.33 -7.12
CA ILE A 14 8.70 -44.16 -6.66
C ILE A 14 8.40 -42.66 -6.48
N PHE A 15 9.32 -41.89 -5.90
CA PHE A 15 9.18 -40.45 -5.75
C PHE A 15 9.07 -39.74 -7.11
N LEU A 16 9.91 -40.09 -8.08
CA LEU A 16 9.86 -39.53 -9.44
C LEU A 16 8.56 -39.89 -10.18
N VAL A 17 8.09 -41.14 -10.05
CA VAL A 17 6.82 -41.60 -10.63
C VAL A 17 5.64 -40.88 -9.99
N ALA A 18 5.62 -40.74 -8.66
CA ALA A 18 4.60 -40.00 -7.94
C ALA A 18 4.56 -38.53 -8.38
N ILE A 19 5.72 -37.88 -8.53
CA ILE A 19 5.82 -36.52 -9.09
C ILE A 19 5.23 -36.49 -10.50
N LYS A 20 5.60 -37.42 -11.38
CA LYS A 20 5.11 -37.46 -12.76
C LYS A 20 3.59 -37.64 -12.82
N LEU A 21 3.03 -38.50 -11.96
CA LEU A 21 1.59 -38.74 -11.88
C LEU A 21 0.84 -37.50 -11.36
N ILE A 22 1.37 -36.86 -10.29
CA ILE A 22 0.82 -35.62 -9.74
C ILE A 22 0.87 -34.49 -10.77
N VAL A 23 1.97 -34.39 -11.54
CA VAL A 23 2.09 -33.42 -12.64
C VAL A 23 1.06 -33.73 -13.73
N LYS A 24 0.91 -34.98 -14.15
CA LYS A 24 -0.06 -35.39 -15.19
C LYS A 24 -1.51 -35.07 -14.79
N ILE A 25 -1.92 -35.42 -13.57
CA ILE A 25 -3.26 -35.11 -13.03
C ILE A 25 -3.48 -33.59 -12.93
N ARG A 26 -2.45 -32.84 -12.57
CA ARG A 26 -2.52 -31.36 -12.53
C ARG A 26 -2.59 -30.73 -13.91
N THR A 27 -2.00 -31.34 -14.93
CA THR A 27 -2.06 -30.83 -16.32
C THR A 27 -3.39 -31.13 -17.00
N THR A 28 -4.01 -32.29 -16.74
CA THR A 28 -5.29 -32.66 -17.38
C THR A 28 -6.48 -31.82 -16.92
N ARG A 29 -6.45 -31.24 -15.70
CA ARG A 29 -7.49 -30.32 -15.19
C ARG A 29 -7.49 -28.92 -15.86
N ARG A 30 -6.57 -28.63 -16.79
CA ARG A 30 -6.32 -27.26 -17.31
C ARG A 30 -6.90 -26.95 -18.68
N LYS A 31 -7.86 -27.73 -19.18
CA LYS A 31 -8.35 -27.60 -20.57
C LYS A 31 -9.00 -26.24 -20.91
N HIS A 32 -9.31 -25.40 -19.91
CA HIS A 32 -9.90 -24.07 -20.10
C HIS A 32 -9.08 -22.92 -19.49
N LEU A 33 -7.80 -23.14 -19.19
CA LEU A 33 -6.95 -22.06 -18.68
C LEU A 33 -6.34 -21.23 -19.82
N PRO A 34 -6.16 -19.91 -19.62
CA PRO A 34 -5.34 -19.10 -20.50
C PRO A 34 -3.92 -19.66 -20.64
N LEU A 35 -3.25 -19.31 -21.74
CA LEU A 35 -1.87 -19.70 -22.03
C LEU A 35 -0.95 -19.46 -20.83
N SER A 36 0.06 -20.32 -20.64
CA SER A 36 0.95 -20.25 -19.48
C SER A 36 2.40 -20.53 -19.88
N PRO A 37 3.39 -19.80 -19.34
CA PRO A 37 4.78 -20.19 -19.44
C PRO A 37 5.05 -21.57 -18.79
N PRO A 38 6.23 -22.17 -19.04
CA PRO A 38 6.67 -23.34 -18.30
C PRO A 38 6.81 -23.04 -16.79
N SER A 39 6.21 -23.89 -15.95
CA SER A 39 6.22 -23.73 -14.48
C SER A 39 7.10 -24.78 -13.80
N LEU A 40 7.87 -24.40 -12.78
CA LEU A 40 8.63 -25.34 -11.96
C LEU A 40 7.75 -26.00 -10.87
N PRO A 41 8.06 -27.24 -10.45
CA PRO A 41 7.40 -27.85 -9.30
C PRO A 41 7.52 -26.99 -8.04
N ILE A 42 6.49 -27.01 -7.19
CA ILE A 42 6.40 -26.30 -5.89
C ILE A 42 6.35 -24.77 -6.00
N ILE A 43 7.33 -24.14 -6.63
CA ILE A 43 7.47 -22.67 -6.71
C ILE A 43 6.66 -22.05 -7.86
N GLY A 44 6.29 -22.84 -8.88
CA GLY A 44 5.58 -22.35 -10.05
C GLY A 44 6.42 -21.39 -10.88
N HIS A 45 5.92 -20.18 -11.08
CA HIS A 45 6.48 -19.12 -11.91
C HIS A 45 7.24 -18.06 -11.11
N LEU A 46 7.38 -18.21 -9.78
CA LEU A 46 8.11 -17.23 -8.96
C LEU A 46 9.55 -16.98 -9.44
N HIS A 47 10.17 -17.97 -10.09
CA HIS A 47 11.53 -17.89 -10.64
C HIS A 47 11.67 -16.97 -11.87
N ILE A 48 10.61 -16.77 -12.66
CA ILE A 48 10.62 -15.85 -13.81
C ILE A 48 10.13 -14.45 -13.45
N ILE A 49 9.53 -14.29 -12.27
CA ILE A 49 8.94 -13.02 -11.84
C ILE A 49 10.04 -12.13 -11.27
N LYS A 50 10.50 -11.18 -12.10
CA LYS A 50 11.48 -10.17 -11.71
C LYS A 50 10.78 -8.88 -11.32
N LYS A 51 11.45 -8.08 -10.49
CA LYS A 51 11.02 -6.71 -10.20
C LYS A 51 11.53 -5.77 -11.31
N PRO A 52 10.75 -4.73 -11.68
CA PRO A 52 9.39 -4.47 -11.21
C PRO A 52 8.35 -5.40 -11.84
N LEU A 53 7.35 -5.80 -11.05
CA LEU A 53 6.41 -6.88 -11.40
C LEU A 53 5.63 -6.57 -12.69
N HIS A 54 5.15 -5.33 -12.82
CA HIS A 54 4.31 -4.92 -13.95
C HIS A 54 5.05 -4.97 -15.29
N ARG A 55 6.37 -4.68 -15.32
CA ARG A 55 7.19 -4.78 -16.54
C ARG A 55 7.39 -6.23 -16.96
N THR A 56 7.67 -7.11 -15.98
CA THR A 56 7.72 -8.55 -16.24
C THR A 56 6.38 -9.05 -16.79
N PHE A 57 5.26 -8.65 -16.19
CA PHE A 57 3.94 -9.06 -16.68
C PHE A 57 3.63 -8.52 -18.07
N HIS A 58 4.03 -7.29 -18.38
CA HIS A 58 3.90 -6.73 -19.72
C HIS A 58 4.74 -7.51 -20.74
N ALA A 59 6.01 -7.81 -20.44
CA ALA A 59 6.85 -8.60 -21.33
C ALA A 59 6.29 -10.02 -21.57
N LEU A 60 5.70 -10.62 -20.54
CA LEU A 60 5.00 -11.90 -20.66
C LEU A 60 3.71 -11.77 -21.48
N SER A 61 2.96 -10.67 -21.36
CA SER A 61 1.74 -10.46 -22.14
C SER A 61 2.04 -10.34 -23.64
N GLN A 62 3.17 -9.74 -24.02
CA GLN A 62 3.63 -9.71 -25.41
C GLN A 62 3.91 -11.10 -25.99
N LYS A 63 4.28 -12.07 -25.15
CA LYS A 63 4.64 -13.43 -25.58
C LYS A 63 3.51 -14.45 -25.48
N TYR A 64 2.68 -14.36 -24.44
CA TYR A 64 1.64 -15.35 -24.13
C TYR A 64 0.22 -14.82 -24.38
N GLY A 65 0.09 -13.58 -24.85
CA GLY A 65 -1.18 -12.93 -25.12
C GLY A 65 -1.67 -12.04 -23.96
N GLN A 66 -2.74 -11.29 -24.23
CA GLN A 66 -3.26 -10.29 -23.29
C GLN A 66 -3.93 -10.87 -22.04
N ILE A 67 -4.25 -12.16 -22.06
CA ILE A 67 -4.75 -12.91 -20.90
C ILE A 67 -3.94 -14.20 -20.81
N PHE A 68 -3.22 -14.36 -19.71
CA PHE A 68 -2.36 -15.53 -19.50
C PHE A 68 -2.35 -15.94 -18.02
N SER A 69 -2.01 -17.19 -17.75
CA SER A 69 -2.00 -17.75 -16.40
C SER A 69 -0.58 -17.95 -15.89
N LEU A 70 -0.40 -17.61 -14.61
CA LEU A 70 0.80 -17.83 -13.81
C LEU A 70 0.43 -18.63 -12.56
N LYS A 71 1.46 -19.08 -11.86
CA LYS A 71 1.33 -19.91 -10.66
C LYS A 71 2.34 -19.40 -9.66
N PHE A 72 1.89 -18.74 -8.61
CA PHE A 72 2.75 -18.25 -7.55
C PHE A 72 2.74 -19.32 -6.47
N GLY A 73 3.80 -20.13 -6.39
CA GLY A 73 3.83 -21.26 -5.46
C GLY A 73 2.64 -22.22 -5.67
N SER A 74 1.72 -22.29 -4.71
CA SER A 74 0.48 -23.08 -4.83
C SER A 74 -0.71 -22.34 -5.45
N GLN A 75 -0.64 -21.01 -5.62
CA GLN A 75 -1.75 -20.17 -6.06
C GLN A 75 -1.75 -19.95 -7.58
N LEU A 76 -2.91 -20.11 -8.23
CA LEU A 76 -3.12 -19.73 -9.63
C LEU A 76 -3.38 -18.22 -9.70
N VAL A 77 -2.70 -17.54 -10.62
CA VAL A 77 -2.86 -16.10 -10.87
C VAL A 77 -3.15 -15.92 -12.35
N VAL A 78 -4.22 -15.19 -12.68
CA VAL A 78 -4.51 -14.80 -14.05
C VAL A 78 -4.14 -13.34 -14.22
N ILE A 79 -3.33 -13.06 -15.23
CA ILE A 79 -2.94 -11.70 -15.60
C ILE A 79 -3.82 -11.25 -16.76
N VAL A 80 -4.44 -10.09 -16.61
CA VAL A 80 -5.27 -9.45 -17.64
C VAL A 80 -4.61 -8.14 -18.03
N SER A 81 -4.31 -7.98 -19.32
CA SER A 81 -3.61 -6.84 -19.90
C SER A 81 -4.32 -6.24 -21.12
N SER A 82 -5.58 -6.61 -21.36
CA SER A 82 -6.43 -6.01 -22.38
C SER A 82 -7.42 -5.02 -21.75
N PRO A 83 -7.56 -3.78 -22.27
CA PRO A 83 -8.56 -2.82 -21.80
C PRO A 83 -9.99 -3.39 -21.78
N SER A 84 -10.41 -4.08 -22.85
CA SER A 84 -11.76 -4.66 -22.95
C SER A 84 -12.00 -5.77 -21.92
N ALA A 85 -10.99 -6.59 -21.62
CA ALA A 85 -11.11 -7.64 -20.62
C ALA A 85 -11.08 -7.07 -19.20
N VAL A 86 -10.29 -6.02 -18.96
CA VAL A 86 -10.30 -5.28 -17.69
C VAL A 86 -11.66 -4.64 -17.45
N GLU A 87 -12.26 -4.02 -18.46
CA GLU A 87 -13.61 -3.46 -18.40
C GLU A 87 -14.62 -4.55 -18.00
N GLU A 88 -14.59 -5.71 -18.67
CA GLU A 88 -15.46 -6.84 -18.31
C GLU A 88 -15.25 -7.35 -16.87
N CYS A 89 -14.00 -7.37 -16.39
CA CYS A 89 -13.68 -7.74 -15.01
C CYS A 89 -14.28 -6.76 -13.98
N PHE A 90 -14.25 -5.46 -14.26
CA PHE A 90 -14.70 -4.40 -13.34
C PHE A 90 -16.12 -3.91 -13.57
N THR A 91 -16.85 -4.51 -14.52
CA THR A 91 -18.27 -4.21 -14.79
C THR A 91 -19.15 -5.44 -14.64
N LYS A 92 -19.02 -6.43 -15.53
CA LYS A 92 -19.89 -7.61 -15.56
C LYS A 92 -19.58 -8.60 -14.44
N ASN A 93 -18.31 -8.69 -14.05
CA ASN A 93 -17.81 -9.69 -13.08
C ASN A 93 -17.23 -9.04 -11.80
N ASP A 94 -17.57 -7.78 -11.54
CA ASP A 94 -16.99 -6.97 -10.49
C ASP A 94 -17.15 -7.59 -9.10
N ILE A 95 -18.33 -8.11 -8.77
CA ILE A 95 -18.64 -8.73 -7.48
C ILE A 95 -17.84 -10.04 -7.28
N VAL A 96 -17.78 -10.89 -8.31
CA VAL A 96 -17.09 -12.19 -8.23
C VAL A 96 -15.58 -12.01 -8.08
N LEU A 97 -15.04 -10.95 -8.70
CA LEU A 97 -13.61 -10.61 -8.67
C LEU A 97 -13.24 -9.63 -7.53
N ALA A 98 -14.20 -9.16 -6.74
CA ALA A 98 -13.97 -8.19 -5.68
C ALA A 98 -13.29 -8.78 -4.42
N ASN A 99 -13.18 -10.10 -4.30
CA ASN A 99 -12.56 -10.74 -3.14
C ASN A 99 -11.05 -10.50 -3.05
N ARG A 100 -10.50 -10.58 -1.83
CA ARG A 100 -9.07 -10.36 -1.56
C ARG A 100 -8.43 -11.65 -1.04
N PRO A 101 -7.23 -12.02 -1.53
CA PRO A 101 -6.49 -13.14 -0.97
C PRO A 101 -6.11 -12.88 0.50
N PRO A 102 -6.19 -13.88 1.39
CA PRO A 102 -5.92 -13.71 2.82
C PRO A 102 -4.42 -13.73 3.12
N PHE A 103 -3.73 -12.63 2.76
CA PHE A 103 -2.30 -12.45 3.05
C PHE A 103 -2.02 -12.19 4.53
N LEU A 104 -0.78 -12.43 4.96
CA LEU A 104 -0.40 -12.20 6.37
C LEU A 104 -0.51 -10.74 6.77
N LEU A 105 -0.30 -9.80 5.84
CA LEU A 105 -0.49 -8.37 6.09
C LEU A 105 -1.94 -8.05 6.43
N GLY A 106 -2.89 -8.62 5.69
CA GLY A 106 -4.31 -8.46 5.98
C GLY A 106 -4.73 -9.17 7.26
N LYS A 107 -4.12 -10.32 7.57
CA LYS A 107 -4.37 -11.06 8.82
C LYS A 107 -3.90 -10.28 10.07
N HIS A 108 -2.69 -9.74 10.06
CA HIS A 108 -2.06 -9.13 11.22
C HIS A 108 -2.35 -7.61 11.29
N PRO A 109 -1.58 -6.70 10.65
CA PRO A 109 -1.95 -5.27 10.63
C PRO A 109 -3.35 -4.95 10.10
N GLY A 110 -3.91 -5.77 9.21
CA GLY A 110 -5.24 -5.58 8.63
C GLY A 110 -6.40 -6.16 9.45
N TYR A 111 -6.17 -6.49 10.72
CA TYR A 111 -7.19 -6.98 11.67
C TYR A 111 -8.02 -8.13 11.11
N ASN A 112 -7.36 -9.25 10.79
CA ASN A 112 -8.00 -10.43 10.20
C ASN A 112 -8.80 -10.15 8.90
N ASN A 113 -8.25 -9.30 8.03
CA ASN A 113 -8.84 -8.86 6.76
C ASN A 113 -10.15 -8.09 6.92
N THR A 114 -10.31 -7.33 8.00
CA THR A 114 -11.51 -6.52 8.22
C THR A 114 -11.37 -5.08 7.72
N THR A 115 -10.17 -4.64 7.33
CA THR A 115 -9.96 -3.30 6.77
C THR A 115 -10.57 -3.14 5.37
N LEU A 116 -10.85 -1.90 4.96
CA LEU A 116 -11.45 -1.58 3.65
C LEU A 116 -10.64 -2.10 2.44
N SER A 117 -9.31 -2.16 2.56
CA SER A 117 -8.44 -2.60 1.46
C SER A 117 -8.28 -4.12 1.37
N GLN A 118 -8.54 -4.85 2.46
CA GLN A 118 -8.26 -6.29 2.58
C GLN A 118 -9.52 -7.16 2.74
N SER A 119 -10.68 -6.58 3.08
CA SER A 119 -11.91 -7.36 3.21
C SER A 119 -12.42 -7.86 1.85
N SER A 120 -12.91 -9.09 1.87
CA SER A 120 -13.65 -9.68 0.74
C SER A 120 -15.01 -9.01 0.59
N TYR A 121 -15.57 -9.07 -0.62
CA TYR A 121 -16.88 -8.50 -0.88
C TYR A 121 -17.94 -9.20 -0.04
N GLY A 122 -18.83 -8.41 0.56
CA GLY A 122 -19.85 -8.87 1.48
C GLY A 122 -20.41 -7.70 2.27
N ASP A 123 -21.29 -7.98 3.22
CA ASP A 123 -22.00 -6.96 4.00
C ASP A 123 -21.02 -6.02 4.71
N HIS A 124 -20.02 -6.58 5.38
CA HIS A 124 -18.98 -5.80 6.05
C HIS A 124 -18.22 -4.84 5.12
N TRP A 125 -17.80 -5.30 3.93
CA TRP A 125 -17.08 -4.46 2.97
C TRP A 125 -17.99 -3.36 2.39
N ARG A 126 -19.23 -3.70 2.04
CA ARG A 126 -20.22 -2.73 1.54
C ARG A 126 -20.49 -1.66 2.59
N ASN A 127 -20.54 -2.07 3.85
CA ASN A 127 -20.71 -1.21 5.00
C ASN A 127 -19.55 -0.21 5.16
N LEU A 128 -18.30 -0.71 5.15
CA LEU A 128 -17.11 0.13 5.19
C LEU A 128 -17.05 1.12 4.02
N ARG A 129 -17.44 0.68 2.81
CA ARG A 129 -17.52 1.55 1.62
C ARG A 129 -18.55 2.66 1.81
N ARG A 130 -19.73 2.33 2.35
CA ARG A 130 -20.77 3.30 2.66
C ARG A 130 -20.28 4.35 3.67
N ILE A 131 -19.74 3.91 4.81
CA ILE A 131 -19.18 4.81 5.84
C ILE A 131 -18.11 5.72 5.24
N SER A 132 -17.15 5.12 4.51
CA SER A 132 -16.06 5.89 3.89
C SER A 132 -16.60 6.95 2.93
N THR A 133 -17.61 6.61 2.13
CA THR A 133 -18.16 7.55 1.14
C THR A 133 -18.99 8.66 1.78
N LEU A 134 -19.82 8.33 2.76
CA LEU A 134 -20.76 9.28 3.38
C LEU A 134 -20.11 10.13 4.47
N GLU A 135 -19.32 9.51 5.33
CA GLU A 135 -18.84 10.14 6.56
C GLU A 135 -17.41 10.70 6.45
N ILE A 136 -16.63 10.19 5.50
CA ILE A 136 -15.20 10.54 5.35
C ILE A 136 -14.96 11.33 4.08
N PHE A 137 -15.41 10.82 2.94
CA PHE A 137 -15.10 11.36 1.61
C PHE A 137 -16.27 12.11 0.97
N SER A 138 -17.31 12.47 1.73
CA SER A 138 -18.41 13.26 1.19
C SER A 138 -17.95 14.69 0.86
N ASN A 139 -18.59 15.30 -0.13
CA ASN A 139 -18.28 16.67 -0.56
C ASN A 139 -18.30 17.66 0.61
N ASN A 140 -19.27 17.52 1.52
CA ASN A 140 -19.36 18.36 2.70
C ASN A 140 -18.11 18.23 3.59
N ARG A 141 -17.72 17.00 3.94
CA ARG A 141 -16.52 16.74 4.76
C ARG A 141 -15.24 17.22 4.08
N LEU A 142 -15.09 16.96 2.78
CA LEU A 142 -13.93 17.43 2.01
C LEU A 142 -13.85 18.97 1.95
N ASN A 143 -14.99 19.66 1.87
CA ASN A 143 -15.05 21.12 1.87
C ASN A 143 -14.72 21.72 3.24
N MET A 144 -15.19 21.11 4.34
CA MET A 144 -14.80 21.50 5.70
C MET A 144 -13.28 21.45 5.90
N PHE A 145 -12.59 20.49 5.27
CA PHE A 145 -11.14 20.36 5.33
C PHE A 145 -10.37 21.17 4.26
N SER A 146 -11.05 22.03 3.49
CA SER A 146 -10.38 22.85 2.46
C SER A 146 -9.31 23.79 3.04
N GLY A 147 -9.54 24.31 4.26
CA GLY A 147 -8.57 25.13 4.98
C GLY A 147 -7.26 24.37 5.27
N ILE A 148 -7.35 23.10 5.70
CA ILE A 148 -6.18 22.26 5.98
C ILE A 148 -5.33 22.07 4.73
N ARG A 149 -5.95 21.73 3.58
CA ARG A 149 -5.20 21.52 2.33
C ARG A 149 -4.55 22.81 1.82
N ARG A 150 -5.25 23.95 1.97
CA ARG A 150 -4.72 25.27 1.61
C ARG A 150 -3.52 25.63 2.48
N ASP A 151 -3.60 25.34 3.78
CA ASP A 151 -2.53 25.58 4.73
C ASP A 151 -1.29 24.71 4.44
N GLU A 152 -1.47 23.41 4.15
CA GLU A 152 -0.35 22.54 3.73
C GLU A 152 0.28 22.99 2.40
N MET A 153 -0.53 23.46 1.45
CA MET A 153 -0.01 24.04 0.20
C MET A 153 0.77 25.32 0.46
N LYS A 154 0.28 26.20 1.34
CA LYS A 154 1.00 27.42 1.74
C LYS A 154 2.34 27.05 2.36
N HIS A 155 2.38 26.10 3.30
CA HIS A 155 3.61 25.64 3.93
C HIS A 155 4.62 25.09 2.91
N LEU A 156 4.16 24.26 1.96
CA LEU A 156 4.99 23.76 0.87
C LEU A 156 5.62 24.91 0.06
N LEU A 157 4.81 25.88 -0.35
CA LEU A 157 5.26 27.04 -1.14
C LEU A 157 6.25 27.91 -0.35
N GLN A 158 6.02 28.12 0.94
CA GLN A 158 6.93 28.86 1.81
C GLN A 158 8.28 28.15 1.92
N ASN A 159 8.29 26.83 2.12
CA ASN A 159 9.51 26.03 2.17
C ASN A 159 10.31 26.11 0.85
N LEU A 160 9.63 25.90 -0.28
CA LEU A 160 10.23 26.03 -1.61
C LEU A 160 10.79 27.42 -1.85
N SER A 161 10.04 28.46 -1.48
CA SER A 161 10.46 29.85 -1.67
C SER A 161 11.66 30.21 -0.80
N ARG A 162 11.73 29.74 0.45
CA ARG A 162 12.89 29.95 1.34
C ARG A 162 14.14 29.30 0.76
N ASN A 163 14.03 28.08 0.25
CA ASN A 163 15.19 27.35 -0.30
C ASN A 163 15.64 27.88 -1.66
N SER A 164 14.78 28.60 -2.39
CA SER A 164 15.05 29.13 -3.73
C SER A 164 15.01 30.67 -3.82
N CYS A 165 15.19 31.34 -2.68
CA CYS A 165 15.14 32.81 -2.59
C CYS A 165 16.35 33.48 -3.26
N LEU A 166 17.52 32.84 -3.22
CA LEU A 166 18.77 33.36 -3.79
C LEU A 166 19.02 32.91 -5.25
N GLY A 167 18.11 32.12 -5.84
CA GLY A 167 18.28 31.60 -7.19
C GLY A 167 17.59 30.25 -7.40
N PHE A 168 17.98 29.55 -8.46
CA PHE A 168 17.51 28.19 -8.70
C PHE A 168 18.08 27.25 -7.63
N ALA A 169 17.21 26.52 -6.95
CA ALA A 169 17.54 25.49 -5.99
C ALA A 169 17.08 24.13 -6.49
N LYS A 170 17.89 23.11 -6.21
CA LYS A 170 17.56 21.73 -6.51
C LYS A 170 16.60 21.19 -5.46
N VAL A 171 15.48 20.62 -5.89
CA VAL A 171 14.42 20.11 -5.03
C VAL A 171 14.07 18.68 -5.42
N GLU A 172 14.06 17.77 -4.45
CA GLU A 172 13.50 16.43 -4.63
C GLU A 172 11.96 16.50 -4.53
N LEU A 173 11.27 16.24 -5.64
CA LEU A 173 9.82 16.37 -5.72
C LEU A 173 9.08 15.26 -4.98
N GLN A 174 9.66 14.06 -4.93
CA GLN A 174 8.99 12.91 -4.31
C GLN A 174 8.83 13.11 -2.81
N SER A 175 9.91 13.48 -2.11
CA SER A 175 9.85 13.74 -0.67
C SER A 175 8.87 14.88 -0.36
N ILE A 176 8.97 16.00 -1.07
CA ILE A 176 8.16 17.18 -0.74
C ILE A 176 6.65 16.97 -0.96
N LEU A 177 6.26 16.25 -2.01
CA LEU A 177 4.86 15.92 -2.28
C LEU A 177 4.33 14.83 -1.34
N LEU A 178 5.21 13.93 -0.86
CA LEU A 178 4.87 12.87 0.08
C LEU A 178 4.48 13.50 1.39
N GLU A 179 5.34 14.40 1.86
CA GLU A 179 5.18 15.15 3.09
C GLU A 179 3.89 15.97 3.04
N MET A 180 3.62 16.66 1.93
CA MET A 180 2.39 17.47 1.76
C MET A 180 1.13 16.62 1.81
N THR A 181 1.10 15.55 1.02
CA THR A 181 -0.07 14.68 0.91
C THR A 181 -0.33 13.97 2.24
N PHE A 182 0.74 13.49 2.86
CA PHE A 182 0.68 12.81 4.15
C PHE A 182 0.19 13.73 5.26
N ASN A 183 0.80 14.91 5.42
CA ASN A 183 0.39 15.87 6.44
C ASN A 183 -1.03 16.37 6.19
N SER A 184 -1.43 16.59 4.93
CA SER A 184 -2.82 16.95 4.59
C SER A 184 -3.79 15.89 5.11
N ILE A 185 -3.54 14.63 4.81
CA ILE A 185 -4.41 13.52 5.22
C ILE A 185 -4.39 13.34 6.74
N MET A 186 -3.24 13.32 7.38
CA MET A 186 -3.17 13.10 8.83
C MET A 186 -3.71 14.28 9.65
N ARG A 187 -3.66 15.50 9.12
CA ARG A 187 -4.37 16.64 9.74
C ARG A 187 -5.88 16.53 9.60
N MET A 188 -6.38 16.05 8.46
CA MET A 188 -7.82 15.76 8.32
C MET A 188 -8.26 14.60 9.22
N VAL A 189 -7.42 13.57 9.35
CA VAL A 189 -7.75 12.35 10.10
C VAL A 189 -7.65 12.57 11.61
N ALA A 190 -6.49 13.03 12.09
CA ALA A 190 -6.15 13.11 13.51
C ALA A 190 -5.75 14.52 13.97
N GLY A 191 -5.78 15.54 13.09
CA GLY A 191 -5.34 16.89 13.44
C GLY A 191 -3.83 17.06 13.59
N LYS A 192 -3.03 16.04 13.25
CA LYS A 192 -1.58 15.99 13.48
C LYS A 192 -0.74 16.07 12.21
N ARG A 193 0.45 16.65 12.34
CA ARG A 193 1.52 16.60 11.33
C ARG A 193 2.59 15.61 11.77
N TYR A 194 3.04 14.80 10.84
CA TYR A 194 4.06 13.77 11.10
C TYR A 194 5.30 13.95 10.24
N TYR A 195 5.27 14.81 9.23
CA TYR A 195 6.44 15.22 8.48
C TYR A 195 6.76 16.68 8.75
N LYS A 196 8.05 16.97 8.76
CA LYS A 196 8.62 18.23 9.25
C LYS A 196 8.84 19.17 8.06
N TYR A 197 8.24 20.36 8.08
CA TYR A 197 8.66 21.50 7.26
C TYR A 197 9.40 22.52 8.15
N GLY A 198 10.57 22.17 8.72
CA GLY A 198 11.13 22.96 9.82
C GLY A 198 10.48 22.67 11.20
N GLU A 199 10.78 23.41 12.27
CA GLU A 199 10.77 22.93 13.68
C GLU A 199 9.47 22.40 14.33
N ASP A 200 8.29 22.58 13.73
CA ASP A 200 6.99 22.32 14.39
C ASP A 200 6.42 20.89 14.24
N VAL A 201 7.13 19.88 14.74
CA VAL A 201 6.48 18.60 15.08
C VAL A 201 6.38 18.51 16.60
N LYS A 202 5.15 18.62 17.12
CA LYS A 202 4.86 18.60 18.57
C LYS A 202 5.43 17.35 19.25
N ASP A 203 5.22 16.18 18.65
CA ASP A 203 5.77 14.91 19.13
C ASP A 203 6.67 14.26 18.06
N LYS A 204 7.98 14.51 18.18
CA LYS A 204 8.98 13.99 17.23
C LYS A 204 9.11 12.47 17.29
N GLU A 205 8.89 11.86 18.46
CA GLU A 205 9.07 10.43 18.66
C GLU A 205 7.87 9.66 18.12
N GLU A 206 6.65 10.07 18.43
CA GLU A 206 5.43 9.52 17.82
C GLU A 206 5.52 9.59 16.29
N ALA A 207 5.95 10.74 15.75
CA ALA A 207 6.09 10.91 14.31
C ALA A 207 7.13 9.98 13.69
N ARG A 208 8.25 9.76 14.37
CA ARG A 208 9.27 8.79 13.92
C ARG A 208 8.70 7.37 13.91
N GLN A 209 7.99 6.98 14.95
CA GLN A 209 7.38 5.66 15.07
C GLN A 209 6.30 5.44 13.99
N PHE A 210 5.44 6.44 13.75
CA PHE A 210 4.42 6.39 12.71
C PHE A 210 5.04 6.18 11.32
N ARG A 211 6.01 7.02 10.94
CA ARG A 211 6.71 6.91 9.65
C ARG A 211 7.38 5.55 9.48
N GLN A 212 7.96 5.02 10.56
CA GLN A 212 8.58 3.70 10.53
C GLN A 212 7.54 2.59 10.30
N ILE A 213 6.39 2.63 10.99
CA ILE A 213 5.30 1.67 10.80
C ILE A 213 4.80 1.68 9.36
N ILE A 214 4.48 2.86 8.80
CA ILE A 214 4.01 2.98 7.42
C ILE A 214 5.05 2.46 6.41
N LYS A 215 6.33 2.78 6.60
CA LYS A 215 7.42 2.26 5.77
C LYS A 215 7.53 0.75 5.86
N GLU A 216 7.41 0.16 7.05
CA GLU A 216 7.46 -1.28 7.25
C GLU A 216 6.26 -1.99 6.62
N ILE A 217 5.03 -1.48 6.79
CA ILE A 217 3.81 -2.02 6.16
C ILE A 217 3.95 -1.99 4.63
N THR A 218 4.40 -0.86 4.07
CA THR A 218 4.57 -0.69 2.63
C THR A 218 5.65 -1.61 2.05
N ARG A 219 6.74 -1.84 2.80
CA ARG A 219 7.83 -2.74 2.40
C ARG A 219 7.43 -4.20 2.47
N LEU A 220 6.70 -4.59 3.52
CA LEU A 220 6.30 -5.97 3.77
C LEU A 220 5.05 -6.38 3.01
N GLY A 221 4.23 -5.42 2.58
CA GLY A 221 3.02 -5.71 1.84
C GLY A 221 3.24 -6.08 0.37
N GLY A 222 2.15 -6.55 -0.25
CA GLY A 222 2.09 -6.93 -1.65
C GLY A 222 2.61 -8.33 -1.95
N ALA A 223 2.42 -8.78 -3.20
CA ALA A 223 2.80 -10.10 -3.68
C ALA A 223 4.32 -10.32 -3.84
N SER A 224 5.15 -9.50 -3.19
CA SER A 224 6.61 -9.51 -3.35
C SER A 224 7.32 -10.56 -2.49
N ASN A 225 6.64 -11.14 -1.48
CA ASN A 225 7.24 -12.14 -0.61
C ASN A 225 6.85 -13.56 -1.02
N PRO A 226 7.80 -14.45 -1.39
CA PRO A 226 7.48 -15.82 -1.78
C PRO A 226 6.86 -16.65 -0.64
N ALA A 227 7.07 -16.27 0.63
CA ALA A 227 6.48 -16.96 1.78
C ALA A 227 4.95 -16.87 1.81
N GLU A 228 4.34 -15.87 1.17
CA GLU A 228 2.88 -15.77 1.03
C GLU A 228 2.30 -16.86 0.11
N PHE A 229 3.11 -17.38 -0.81
CA PHE A 229 2.66 -18.25 -1.90
C PHE A 229 3.13 -19.69 -1.80
N VAL A 230 4.23 -19.93 -1.06
CA VAL A 230 4.84 -21.25 -0.94
C VAL A 230 4.62 -21.81 0.48
N PRO A 231 3.76 -22.83 0.65
CA PRO A 231 3.38 -23.32 1.98
C PRO A 231 4.55 -23.74 2.88
N ILE A 232 5.60 -24.36 2.31
CA ILE A 232 6.77 -24.78 3.11
C ILE A 232 7.57 -23.58 3.64
N LEU A 233 7.65 -22.48 2.87
CA LEU A 233 8.31 -21.25 3.32
C LEU A 233 7.50 -20.55 4.40
N ARG A 234 6.17 -20.62 4.30
CA ARG A 234 5.27 -20.13 5.35
C ARG A 234 5.43 -20.92 6.65
N TRP A 235 5.47 -22.24 6.56
CA TRP A 235 5.61 -23.12 7.74
C TRP A 235 6.92 -22.88 8.50
N MET A 236 8.02 -22.65 7.80
CA MET A 236 9.32 -22.36 8.41
C MET A 236 9.53 -20.87 8.78
N ASP A 237 8.50 -20.03 8.66
CA ASP A 237 8.56 -18.57 8.81
C ASP A 237 9.78 -17.96 8.08
N TYR A 238 9.88 -18.21 6.76
CA TYR A 238 11.00 -17.77 5.94
C TYR A 238 11.28 -16.26 6.11
N LYS A 239 12.51 -15.92 6.50
CA LYS A 239 12.97 -14.55 6.86
C LYS A 239 12.26 -13.91 8.06
N GLY A 240 11.57 -14.70 8.87
CA GLY A 240 10.82 -14.24 10.05
C GLY A 240 9.64 -13.34 9.69
N LEU A 241 8.99 -13.56 8.54
CA LEU A 241 7.95 -12.69 8.02
C LEU A 241 6.75 -12.58 8.97
N GLU A 242 6.21 -13.71 9.41
CA GLU A 242 5.02 -13.74 10.28
C GLU A 242 5.35 -13.13 11.65
N LYS A 243 6.52 -13.44 12.21
CA LYS A 243 6.99 -12.81 13.46
C LYS A 243 7.11 -11.28 13.33
N LYS A 244 7.70 -10.79 12.23
CA LYS A 244 7.79 -9.35 11.94
C LYS A 244 6.43 -8.70 11.81
N LEU A 245 5.49 -9.35 11.10
CA LEU A 245 4.14 -8.83 10.91
C LEU A 245 3.32 -8.81 12.21
N LYS A 246 3.49 -9.79 13.09
CA LYS A 246 2.87 -9.79 14.43
C LYS A 246 3.40 -8.64 15.30
N SER A 247 4.72 -8.45 15.33
CA SER A 247 5.33 -7.31 16.04
C SER A 247 4.88 -5.97 15.48
N LEU A 248 4.82 -5.85 14.15
CA LEU A 248 4.33 -4.66 13.46
C LEU A 248 2.85 -4.41 13.76
N SER A 249 2.03 -5.46 13.79
CA SER A 249 0.60 -5.37 14.15
C SER A 249 0.41 -4.82 15.55
N LYS A 250 1.18 -5.29 16.54
CA LYS A 250 1.10 -4.79 17.92
C LYS A 250 1.43 -3.30 18.00
N ARG A 251 2.56 -2.89 17.43
CA ARG A 251 2.99 -1.47 17.39
C ARG A 251 1.99 -0.58 16.65
N THR A 252 1.41 -1.10 15.56
CA THR A 252 0.39 -0.38 14.79
C THR A 252 -0.88 -0.20 15.63
N ASP A 253 -1.33 -1.24 16.31
CA ASP A 253 -2.53 -1.18 17.14
C ASP A 253 -2.37 -0.22 18.32
N GLU A 254 -1.23 -0.29 19.03
CA GLU A 254 -0.89 0.62 20.13
C GLU A 254 -0.91 2.08 19.66
N LEU A 255 -0.26 2.38 18.53
CA LEU A 255 -0.22 3.73 17.98
C LEU A 255 -1.62 4.22 17.57
N LEU A 256 -2.40 3.39 16.89
CA LEU A 256 -3.73 3.79 16.42
C LEU A 256 -4.71 3.95 17.59
N GLN A 257 -4.59 3.13 18.63
CA GLN A 257 -5.35 3.29 19.87
C GLN A 257 -5.00 4.61 20.56
N ALA A 258 -3.71 4.95 20.67
CA ALA A 258 -3.27 6.21 21.27
C ALA A 258 -3.89 7.43 20.56
N LEU A 259 -4.03 7.40 19.22
CA LEU A 259 -4.71 8.46 18.47
C LEU A 259 -6.20 8.57 18.76
N ILE A 260 -6.88 7.44 18.97
CA ILE A 260 -8.30 7.42 19.32
C ILE A 260 -8.48 7.96 20.74
N ASP A 261 -7.67 7.48 21.69
CA ASP A 261 -7.78 7.85 23.10
C ASP A 261 -7.44 9.32 23.32
N GLU A 262 -6.43 9.86 22.62
CA GLU A 262 -6.13 11.30 22.67
C GLU A 262 -7.34 12.15 22.25
N GLN A 263 -8.09 11.75 21.22
CA GLN A 263 -9.28 12.49 20.79
C GLN A 263 -10.44 12.32 21.76
N ARG A 264 -10.58 11.16 22.40
CA ARG A 264 -11.58 10.94 23.47
C ARG A 264 -11.35 11.83 24.69
N HIS A 265 -10.10 12.15 24.99
CA HIS A 265 -9.70 12.94 26.15
C HIS A 265 -9.64 14.45 25.89
N LYS A 266 -10.00 14.93 24.70
CA LYS A 266 -10.07 16.37 24.44
C LYS A 266 -11.30 16.99 25.09
N GLU A 267 -11.09 18.15 25.71
CA GLU A 267 -12.16 18.95 26.33
C GLU A 267 -13.03 19.65 25.27
N GLU A 268 -12.46 20.01 24.13
CA GLU A 268 -13.17 20.63 23.00
C GLU A 268 -13.45 19.60 21.89
N GLU A 269 -14.68 19.60 21.39
CA GLU A 269 -15.09 18.72 20.29
C GLU A 269 -14.40 19.17 18.99
N GLY A 270 -13.41 18.41 18.57
CA GLY A 270 -12.68 18.65 17.32
C GLY A 270 -13.51 18.32 16.09
N ASN A 271 -13.03 18.72 14.91
CA ASN A 271 -13.67 18.42 13.62
C ASN A 271 -12.86 17.40 12.79
N THR A 272 -11.97 16.63 13.42
CA THR A 272 -11.19 15.63 12.69
C THR A 272 -12.07 14.47 12.25
N MET A 273 -11.53 13.60 11.40
CA MET A 273 -12.21 12.37 11.03
C MET A 273 -12.43 11.46 12.24
N ILE A 274 -11.45 11.37 13.14
CA ILE A 274 -11.57 10.57 14.36
C ILE A 274 -12.69 11.13 15.24
N ASP A 275 -12.76 12.46 15.42
CA ASP A 275 -13.82 13.10 16.21
C ASP A 275 -15.22 12.76 15.66
N HIS A 276 -15.38 12.84 14.33
CA HIS A 276 -16.63 12.50 13.66
C HIS A 276 -16.99 11.00 13.81
N MET A 277 -16.01 10.10 13.72
CA MET A 277 -16.25 8.68 13.95
C MET A 277 -16.60 8.37 15.41
N LEU A 278 -15.95 9.06 16.35
CA LEU A 278 -16.22 8.94 17.79
C LEU A 278 -17.61 9.48 18.15
N SER A 279 -18.07 10.56 17.52
CA SER A 279 -19.43 11.07 17.73
C SER A 279 -20.48 10.07 17.24
N LEU A 280 -20.25 9.43 16.08
CA LEU A 280 -21.11 8.36 15.57
C LEU A 280 -21.06 7.11 16.45
N GLN A 281 -19.89 6.77 17.01
CA GLN A 281 -19.71 5.67 17.97
C GLN A 281 -20.57 5.84 19.22
N LYS A 282 -20.79 7.06 19.72
CA LYS A 282 -21.71 7.31 20.86
C LYS A 282 -23.14 6.84 20.57
N SER A 283 -23.59 6.97 19.32
CA SER A 283 -24.95 6.58 18.90
C SER A 283 -25.06 5.12 18.44
N GLN A 284 -24.00 4.58 17.85
CA GLN A 284 -23.97 3.25 17.23
C GLN A 284 -22.65 2.51 17.57
N PRO A 285 -22.43 2.13 18.84
CA PRO A 285 -21.14 1.62 19.31
C PRO A 285 -20.76 0.27 18.69
N ASP A 286 -21.74 -0.60 18.45
CA ASP A 286 -21.52 -1.92 17.82
C ASP A 286 -21.07 -1.80 16.35
N TYR A 287 -21.38 -0.67 15.73
CA TYR A 287 -21.11 -0.44 14.32
C TYR A 287 -19.79 0.33 14.13
N TYR A 288 -19.57 1.42 14.87
CA TYR A 288 -18.32 2.19 14.82
C TYR A 288 -17.33 1.71 15.87
N THR A 289 -16.94 0.43 15.82
CA THR A 289 -15.95 -0.14 16.75
C THR A 289 -14.58 0.50 16.61
N ASP A 290 -13.77 0.48 17.68
CA ASP A 290 -12.38 0.98 17.64
C ASP A 290 -11.58 0.31 16.51
N GLN A 291 -11.75 -1.00 16.32
CA GLN A 291 -11.09 -1.72 15.23
C GLN A 291 -11.45 -1.17 13.85
N LEU A 292 -12.72 -0.78 13.62
CA LEU A 292 -13.16 -0.17 12.37
C LEU A 292 -12.52 1.21 12.20
N ILE A 293 -12.53 2.05 13.23
CA ILE A 293 -11.93 3.39 13.21
C ILE A 293 -10.43 3.29 12.94
N LYS A 294 -9.71 2.42 13.68
CA LYS A 294 -8.28 2.11 13.45
C LYS A 294 -8.02 1.68 12.01
N GLY A 295 -8.86 0.78 11.48
CA GLY A 295 -8.77 0.32 10.10
C GLY A 295 -8.88 1.45 9.07
N LEU A 296 -9.80 2.40 9.28
CA LEU A 296 -9.98 3.56 8.41
C LEU A 296 -8.83 4.57 8.51
N ILE A 297 -8.31 4.82 9.71
CA ILE A 297 -7.11 5.64 9.93
C ILE A 297 -5.93 5.02 9.16
N LEU A 298 -5.69 3.72 9.35
CA LEU A 298 -4.58 3.00 8.73
C LEU A 298 -4.68 3.04 7.20
N VAL A 299 -5.85 2.76 6.63
CA VAL A 299 -6.06 2.80 5.18
C VAL A 299 -5.84 4.22 4.63
N SER A 300 -6.31 5.25 5.33
CA SER A 300 -6.09 6.65 4.94
C SER A 300 -4.61 7.01 4.93
N ALA A 301 -3.86 6.62 5.97
CA ALA A 301 -2.43 6.86 6.09
C ALA A 301 -1.58 6.06 5.08
N LEU A 302 -2.00 4.86 4.68
CA LEU A 302 -1.28 4.06 3.67
C LEU A 302 -1.50 4.59 2.25
N ASN A 303 -2.71 5.10 1.97
CA ASN A 303 -3.00 5.70 0.66
C ASN A 303 -2.20 6.99 0.43
N SER A 304 -2.01 7.82 1.47
CA SER A 304 -1.16 9.02 1.37
C SER A 304 0.29 8.68 1.06
N ALA A 305 0.82 7.60 1.65
CA ALA A 305 2.17 7.13 1.40
C ALA A 305 2.37 6.49 0.02
N SER A 306 1.29 6.05 -0.62
CA SER A 306 1.31 5.38 -1.93
C SER A 306 1.08 6.33 -3.10
N CYS A 307 0.61 7.56 -2.85
CA CYS A 307 0.11 8.50 -3.86
C CYS A 307 1.22 9.21 -4.69
N LEU A 308 2.44 8.68 -4.77
CA LEU A 308 3.54 9.32 -5.50
C LEU A 308 4.21 8.45 -6.56
N ILE A 309 3.38 7.87 -7.40
CA ILE A 309 3.84 7.47 -8.74
C ILE A 309 2.89 8.10 -9.75
N GLU A 310 3.04 9.40 -9.98
CA GLU A 310 2.59 9.97 -11.24
C GLU A 310 3.61 10.98 -11.77
N LYS A 311 3.94 10.80 -13.05
CA LYS A 311 5.09 11.38 -13.73
C LYS A 311 4.94 12.89 -13.84
N THR A 312 5.86 13.65 -13.24
CA THR A 312 6.13 15.03 -13.63
C THR A 312 7.45 15.09 -14.39
N ARG A 313 7.42 15.66 -15.60
CA ARG A 313 8.54 15.79 -16.53
C ARG A 313 9.10 17.20 -16.40
N VAL A 314 10.35 17.34 -15.97
CA VAL A 314 11.09 18.62 -16.03
C VAL A 314 12.57 18.31 -16.27
N THR A 315 12.96 17.96 -17.50
CA THR A 315 14.29 18.17 -18.10
C THR A 315 14.43 17.40 -19.43
N THR A 316 15.37 17.82 -20.28
CA THR A 316 15.71 17.27 -21.60
C THR A 316 16.66 16.06 -21.56
N LYS A 317 17.13 15.64 -20.38
CA LYS A 317 17.93 14.42 -20.21
C LYS A 317 17.02 13.22 -19.93
N GLU A 318 17.37 12.06 -20.46
CA GLU A 318 16.70 10.80 -20.12
C GLU A 318 16.84 10.57 -18.60
N VAL A 319 15.71 10.57 -17.90
CA VAL A 319 15.64 10.29 -16.48
C VAL A 319 15.71 8.79 -16.30
N ASP A 320 16.65 8.30 -15.48
CA ASP A 320 16.68 6.91 -15.06
C ASP A 320 15.34 6.53 -14.40
N ILE A 321 14.63 5.58 -15.01
CA ILE A 321 13.31 5.09 -14.58
C ILE A 321 13.45 3.72 -13.90
N ASP A 322 14.62 3.38 -13.39
CA ASP A 322 14.74 2.20 -12.55
C ASP A 322 13.88 2.36 -11.29
N GLU A 323 13.32 1.24 -10.84
CA GLU A 323 12.36 1.17 -9.74
C GLU A 323 12.94 0.32 -8.61
N GLY A 324 12.81 0.82 -7.38
CA GLY A 324 13.12 0.13 -6.15
C GLY A 324 12.10 -0.93 -5.76
N SER A 325 12.36 -1.61 -4.65
CA SER A 325 11.52 -2.72 -4.17
C SER A 325 10.40 -2.28 -3.21
N GLY A 326 9.16 -2.73 -3.42
CA GLY A 326 8.03 -2.54 -2.49
C GLY A 326 6.68 -2.44 -3.21
N ILE A 327 5.56 -2.30 -2.49
CA ILE A 327 4.24 -2.04 -3.11
C ILE A 327 4.24 -0.73 -3.88
N THR A 328 4.88 0.29 -3.32
CA THR A 328 4.93 1.64 -3.88
C THR A 328 6.01 1.81 -4.95
N MET A 329 6.73 0.74 -5.33
CA MET A 329 7.76 0.72 -6.39
C MET A 329 8.46 2.09 -6.57
N PRO A 330 9.09 2.64 -5.51
CA PRO A 330 9.64 3.99 -5.57
C PRO A 330 10.75 4.05 -6.61
N LYS A 331 10.98 5.19 -7.27
CA LYS A 331 12.10 5.27 -8.23
C LYS A 331 13.44 4.99 -7.56
N ALA A 332 14.35 4.35 -8.29
CA ALA A 332 15.73 4.09 -7.87
C ALA A 332 16.55 5.38 -7.79
N MET A 333 16.30 6.32 -8.72
CA MET A 333 16.80 7.69 -8.66
C MET A 333 15.68 8.67 -8.26
N PRO A 334 15.90 9.53 -7.25
CA PRO A 334 14.93 10.54 -6.85
C PRO A 334 14.60 11.51 -7.99
N LEU A 335 13.34 11.91 -8.11
CA LEU A 335 12.93 12.91 -9.08
C LEU A 335 13.31 14.30 -8.57
N GLU A 336 14.26 14.95 -9.23
CA GLU A 336 14.75 16.27 -8.85
C GLU A 336 14.34 17.33 -9.87
N ALA A 337 14.00 18.53 -9.40
CA ALA A 337 13.67 19.69 -10.22
C ALA A 337 14.45 20.92 -9.77
N MET A 338 14.78 21.80 -10.71
CA MET A 338 15.34 23.11 -10.40
C MET A 338 14.19 24.10 -10.21
N CYS A 339 14.03 24.61 -9.00
CA CYS A 339 12.96 25.54 -8.63
C CYS A 339 13.55 26.92 -8.31
N LYS A 340 12.91 27.99 -8.78
CA LYS A 340 13.24 29.37 -8.38
C LYS A 340 11.99 30.05 -7.85
N ALA A 341 12.10 30.74 -6.73
CA ALA A 341 10.99 31.48 -6.15
C ALA A 341 10.50 32.54 -7.15
N HIS A 342 9.20 32.54 -7.44
CA HIS A 342 8.62 33.62 -8.23
C HIS A 342 8.63 34.93 -7.40
N PRO A 343 8.93 36.11 -7.98
CA PRO A 343 9.00 37.37 -7.23
C PRO A 343 7.76 37.69 -6.38
N ILE A 344 6.58 37.22 -6.80
CA ILE A 344 5.33 37.36 -6.05
C ILE A 344 5.37 36.71 -4.66
N MET A 345 6.16 35.66 -4.48
CA MET A 345 6.28 34.95 -3.21
C MET A 345 6.92 35.82 -2.13
N HIS A 346 7.84 36.72 -2.49
CA HIS A 346 8.42 37.66 -1.52
C HIS A 346 7.36 38.59 -0.91
N LYS A 347 6.41 39.07 -1.73
CA LYS A 347 5.29 39.91 -1.27
C LYS A 347 4.29 39.13 -0.38
N LEU A 348 4.07 37.86 -0.70
CA LEU A 348 3.16 37.00 0.08
C LEU A 348 3.78 36.56 1.41
N LEU A 349 5.09 36.35 1.44
CA LEU A 349 5.84 36.00 2.65
C LEU A 349 5.95 37.19 3.61
N SER A 350 6.26 38.39 3.11
CA SER A 350 6.33 39.60 3.95
C SER A 350 4.98 39.91 4.61
N LYS A 351 3.89 39.85 3.83
CA LYS A 351 2.54 40.12 4.34
C LYS A 351 2.09 39.11 5.41
N SER A 352 2.56 37.86 5.34
CA SER A 352 2.25 36.84 6.35
C SER A 352 3.03 36.96 7.66
N MET A 353 4.09 37.77 7.69
CA MET A 353 4.84 38.08 8.91
C MET A 353 4.28 39.29 9.66
N ASP A 354 3.49 40.13 8.98
CA ASP A 354 2.85 41.32 9.56
C ASP A 354 1.47 41.01 10.21
N ASP A 355 0.90 39.81 9.94
CA ASP A 355 -0.39 39.34 10.47
C ASP A 355 -0.24 38.44 11.74
N VAL A 356 0.90 38.49 12.44
CA VAL A 356 1.17 37.74 13.69
C VAL A 356 1.17 38.67 14.89
#